data_AF-A0A1J1H0W0-F1
#
_entry.id   AF-A0A1J1H0W0-F1
#
_cell.length_a   1.000
_cell.length_b   1.000
_cell.length_c   1.000
_cell.angle_alpha   90.00
_cell.angle_beta   90.00
_cell.angle_gamma   90.00
#
_symmetry.space_group_name_H-M   'P 1'
#
loop_
_entity.id
_entity.type
_entity.pdbx_description
1 polymer ?
#
loop_
_entity_poly.entity_id
_entity_poly.type
_entity_poly.pdbx_seq_one_letter_code
_entity_poly.pdbx_strand_id
1 'polypeptide(L)'
;MALLYNEGCENFEEDSAKCRMVICPIKQNKFEKSFCDLDKGLVKVYRPLNNASNDITRNIFKYERYVPYRSSRIIILSDNNQDGIVFLYEYNVHYDPYPTKTYLCRLRNINQKAAICESVDMYYLDKRLSFSSYDVISEKNDQPLKHLKNPNHKIIKSNYKNLFIKEHSCHHMKTKYISGRNCMYAICEKENEDYVLCSDANYSGKLIFLYSVDNGIYKKFIYLPERCLTRDSNLECVSYFCETYAKDKFFPCEHKEISAIKDIMPYSKRSEVMPIKQQIVHHEDNLSASA
;
A
#
# COMPACT_ATOMS: atom_id res chain seq x y z
N MET A 1 4.58 -8.40 1.07
CA MET A 1 3.75 -7.20 0.89
C MET A 1 4.14 -6.15 1.92
N ALA A 2 4.03 -4.88 1.57
CA ALA A 2 4.21 -3.75 2.47
C ALA A 2 3.19 -2.67 2.11
N LEU A 3 2.84 -1.85 3.10
CA LEU A 3 2.15 -0.60 2.87
C LEU A 3 3.19 0.50 2.69
N LEU A 4 3.08 1.27 1.63
CA LEU A 4 3.73 2.55 1.51
C LEU A 4 2.78 3.64 2.00
N TYR A 5 3.26 4.49 2.89
CA TYR A 5 2.60 5.74 3.27
C TYR A 5 3.39 6.93 2.72
N ASN A 6 2.69 7.83 2.03
CA ASN A 6 3.26 8.93 1.29
C ASN A 6 2.71 10.27 1.81
N GLU A 7 3.54 11.04 2.50
CA GLU A 7 3.17 12.38 2.97
C GLU A 7 3.42 13.46 1.92
N GLY A 8 4.35 13.21 1.00
CA GLY A 8 4.68 14.07 -0.11
C GLY A 8 6.18 14.10 -0.41
N CYS A 9 6.53 14.82 -1.47
CA CYS A 9 7.89 15.05 -1.90
C CYS A 9 8.18 16.55 -1.94
N GLU A 10 9.42 16.91 -1.65
CA GLU A 10 9.97 18.20 -2.05
C GLU A 10 10.06 18.28 -3.57
N ASN A 11 10.25 19.49 -4.10
CA ASN A 11 10.47 19.68 -5.52
C ASN A 11 11.73 18.92 -5.97
N PHE A 12 11.72 18.43 -7.21
CA PHE A 12 12.89 17.82 -7.80
C PHE A 12 13.97 18.86 -8.05
N GLU A 13 15.17 18.58 -7.57
CA GLU A 13 16.41 19.24 -7.95
C GLU A 13 17.13 18.30 -8.93
N GLU A 14 17.17 18.69 -10.21
CA GLU A 14 17.63 17.83 -11.31
C GLU A 14 16.85 16.49 -11.35
N ASP A 15 17.55 15.36 -11.17
CA ASP A 15 17.00 14.01 -11.22
C ASP A 15 16.67 13.43 -9.82
N SER A 16 16.74 14.24 -8.78
CA SER A 16 16.54 13.77 -7.41
C SER A 16 15.60 14.64 -6.60
N ALA A 17 14.91 14.01 -5.65
CA ALA A 17 14.07 14.68 -4.69
C ALA A 17 14.22 14.02 -3.33
N LYS A 18 13.77 14.71 -2.28
CA LYS A 18 13.58 14.13 -0.96
C LYS A 18 12.09 13.97 -0.70
N CYS A 19 11.69 12.79 -0.26
CA CYS A 19 10.28 12.51 0.03
C CYS A 19 10.10 12.00 1.44
N ARG A 20 8.98 12.40 2.04
CA ARG A 20 8.45 11.83 3.28
C ARG A 20 7.60 10.61 2.93
N MET A 21 8.29 9.53 2.60
CA MET A 21 7.68 8.26 2.21
C MET A 21 8.24 7.12 3.06
N VAL A 22 7.35 6.39 3.72
CA VAL A 22 7.72 5.30 4.62
C VAL A 22 7.10 4.00 4.12
N ILE A 23 7.92 2.95 4.02
CA ILE A 23 7.44 1.61 3.72
C ILE A 23 7.38 0.76 4.98
N CYS A 24 6.24 0.07 5.13
CA CYS A 24 5.83 -0.57 6.37
C CYS A 24 5.46 -2.02 6.05
N PRO A 25 6.33 -2.99 6.36
CA PRO A 25 6.08 -4.39 6.08
C PRO A 25 4.78 -4.84 6.75
N ILE A 26 3.88 -5.44 5.96
CA ILE A 26 2.62 -5.96 6.49
C ILE A 26 2.91 -7.36 7.02
N LYS A 27 2.77 -7.53 8.34
CA LYS A 27 2.92 -8.84 8.98
C LYS A 27 1.66 -9.67 8.77
N GLN A 28 1.81 -10.87 8.21
CA GLN A 28 0.69 -11.79 7.98
C GLN A 28 0.10 -12.37 9.28
N ASN A 29 0.88 -12.40 10.36
CA ASN A 29 0.40 -12.86 11.66
C ASN A 29 -0.67 -11.88 12.19
N LYS A 30 -1.92 -12.36 12.34
CA LYS A 30 -3.06 -11.59 12.87
C LYS A 30 -2.83 -11.06 14.28
N PHE A 31 -2.01 -11.74 15.09
CA PHE A 31 -1.72 -11.34 16.46
C PHE A 31 -0.62 -10.26 16.58
N GLU A 32 0.12 -10.01 15.50
CA GLU A 32 1.20 -9.02 15.50
C GLU A 32 0.74 -7.69 14.95
N LYS A 33 0.82 -6.65 15.78
CA LYS A 33 0.64 -5.27 15.34
C LYS A 33 1.66 -4.90 14.28
N SER A 34 1.19 -4.21 13.24
CA SER A 34 2.06 -3.60 12.24
C SER A 34 2.21 -2.13 12.58
N PHE A 35 3.46 -1.67 12.65
CA PHE A 35 3.80 -0.28 12.94
C PHE A 35 4.52 0.32 11.76
N CYS A 36 4.21 1.58 11.50
CA CYS A 36 4.77 2.40 10.46
C CYS A 36 5.34 3.64 11.15
N ASP A 37 6.66 3.64 11.29
CA ASP A 37 7.38 4.71 11.97
C ASP A 37 7.55 5.89 11.02
N LEU A 38 6.79 6.96 11.29
CA LEU A 38 6.78 8.20 10.51
C LEU A 38 7.98 9.09 10.80
N ASP A 39 8.69 8.86 11.91
CA ASP A 39 9.86 9.68 12.28
C ASP A 39 11.11 9.24 11.49
N LYS A 40 10.98 8.19 10.66
CA LYS A 40 11.99 7.87 9.66
C LYS A 40 12.11 9.02 8.68
N GLY A 41 13.29 9.66 8.71
CA GLY A 41 13.60 10.85 7.93
C GLY A 41 13.42 10.70 6.41
N LEU A 42 13.70 11.80 5.70
CA LEU A 42 13.50 11.90 4.26
C LEU A 42 14.22 10.79 3.47
N VAL A 43 13.49 10.15 2.57
CA VAL A 43 14.03 9.17 1.64
C VAL A 43 14.44 9.85 0.35
N LYS A 44 15.67 9.58 -0.09
CA LYS A 44 16.16 10.07 -1.38
C LYS A 44 15.44 9.33 -2.50
N VAL A 45 14.91 10.11 -3.44
CA VAL A 45 14.28 9.63 -4.66
C VAL A 45 15.19 9.96 -5.83
N TYR A 46 15.39 8.99 -6.71
CA TYR A 46 16.23 9.11 -7.89
C TYR A 46 15.46 8.66 -9.12
N ARG A 47 15.56 9.44 -10.20
CA ARG A 47 15.10 9.04 -11.53
C ARG A 47 16.34 8.70 -12.39
N PRO A 48 16.55 7.43 -12.77
CA PRO A 48 17.65 7.07 -13.66
C PRO A 48 17.49 7.73 -15.03
N LEU A 49 18.58 8.28 -15.56
CA LEU A 49 18.64 8.94 -16.87
C LEU A 49 18.43 7.97 -18.06
N ASN A 50 18.65 6.67 -17.87
CA ASN A 50 18.50 5.63 -18.89
C ASN A 50 17.60 4.49 -18.39
N ASN A 51 16.30 4.61 -18.64
CA ASN A 51 15.29 3.59 -18.32
C ASN A 51 14.85 2.75 -19.55
N ALA A 52 15.56 2.86 -20.68
CA ALA A 52 15.17 2.23 -21.96
C ALA A 52 14.97 0.70 -21.92
N SER A 53 15.46 0.01 -20.88
CA SER A 53 15.25 -1.43 -20.68
C SER A 53 13.89 -1.77 -20.04
N ASN A 54 13.23 -0.78 -19.44
CA ASN A 54 11.93 -0.89 -18.82
C ASN A 54 10.82 -0.63 -19.85
N ASP A 55 9.73 -1.37 -19.71
CA ASP A 55 8.50 -1.12 -20.46
C ASP A 55 7.35 -1.09 -19.46
N ILE A 56 7.27 0.01 -18.71
CA ILE A 56 6.28 0.21 -17.66
C ILE A 56 4.87 0.25 -18.23
N THR A 57 4.71 0.67 -19.49
CA THR A 57 3.41 0.61 -20.18
C THR A 57 2.86 -0.81 -20.31
N ARG A 58 3.73 -1.83 -20.24
CA ARG A 58 3.38 -3.25 -20.21
C ARG A 58 3.60 -3.92 -18.84
N ASN A 59 3.85 -3.13 -17.78
CA ASN A 59 4.26 -3.60 -16.45
C ASN A 59 5.49 -4.52 -16.52
N ILE A 60 6.48 -4.17 -17.33
CA ILE A 60 7.73 -4.91 -17.45
C ILE A 60 8.88 -4.00 -17.01
N PHE A 61 9.79 -4.52 -16.20
CA PHE A 61 11.01 -3.80 -15.84
C PHE A 61 12.18 -4.78 -15.71
N LYS A 62 13.41 -4.27 -15.83
CA LYS A 62 14.60 -5.07 -15.54
C LYS A 62 14.99 -4.81 -14.08
N TYR A 63 15.09 -5.88 -13.29
CA TYR A 63 15.52 -5.74 -11.90
C TYR A 63 17.04 -5.79 -11.84
N GLU A 64 17.65 -4.62 -11.81
CA GLU A 64 19.11 -4.48 -11.82
C GLU A 64 19.66 -4.13 -10.45
N ARG A 65 20.96 -4.38 -10.26
CA ARG A 65 21.68 -3.89 -9.09
C ARG A 65 22.05 -2.43 -9.29
N TYR A 66 21.57 -1.57 -8.40
CA TYR A 66 21.94 -0.17 -8.35
C TYR A 66 23.18 0.05 -7.47
N VAL A 67 23.87 1.17 -7.67
CA VAL A 67 25.09 1.54 -6.92
C VAL A 67 24.82 1.42 -5.40
N PRO A 68 25.74 0.85 -4.61
CA PRO A 68 25.57 0.71 -3.16
C PRO A 68 25.14 2.02 -2.50
N TYR A 69 24.14 1.94 -1.62
CA TYR A 69 23.64 3.10 -0.86
C TYR A 69 23.25 2.67 0.54
N ARG A 70 23.90 3.27 1.53
CA ARG A 70 23.76 2.91 2.96
C ARG A 70 22.48 3.39 3.61
N SER A 71 21.49 3.84 2.84
CA SER A 71 20.22 4.29 3.39
C SER A 71 19.08 3.77 2.52
N SER A 72 17.86 3.89 3.01
CA SER A 72 16.70 3.61 2.18
C SER A 72 16.60 4.63 1.02
N ARG A 73 16.20 4.17 -0.16
CA ARG A 73 16.02 5.04 -1.34
C ARG A 73 14.87 4.56 -2.23
N ILE A 74 14.36 5.47 -3.03
CA ILE A 74 13.38 5.19 -4.07
C ILE A 74 14.02 5.40 -5.45
N ILE A 75 13.78 4.45 -6.35
CA ILE A 75 14.25 4.50 -7.73
C ILE A 75 13.04 4.46 -8.64
N ILE A 76 12.79 5.57 -9.34
CA ILE A 76 11.67 5.70 -10.26
C ILE A 76 11.96 4.92 -11.54
N LEU A 77 11.08 3.99 -11.88
CA LEU A 77 11.18 3.18 -13.10
C LEU A 77 10.36 3.74 -14.26
N SER A 78 9.36 4.59 -13.96
CA SER A 78 8.48 5.21 -14.96
C SER A 78 9.08 6.49 -15.55
N ASP A 79 9.02 6.60 -16.87
CA ASP A 79 9.58 7.75 -17.61
C ASP A 79 8.66 8.99 -17.58
N ASN A 80 7.36 8.77 -17.36
CA ASN A 80 6.39 9.83 -17.18
C ASN A 80 5.58 9.61 -15.89
N ASN A 81 4.93 10.68 -15.42
CA ASN A 81 4.02 10.62 -14.26
C ASN A 81 2.53 10.55 -14.68
N GLN A 82 2.24 10.46 -15.98
CA GLN A 82 0.87 10.56 -16.51
C GLN A 82 0.08 9.26 -16.32
N ASP A 83 0.74 8.10 -16.39
CA ASP A 83 0.10 6.78 -16.26
C ASP A 83 0.34 6.12 -14.89
N GLY A 84 0.73 6.93 -13.90
CA GLY A 84 1.18 6.50 -12.60
C GLY A 84 2.70 6.33 -12.51
N ILE A 85 3.20 6.43 -11.28
CA ILE A 85 4.60 6.40 -10.92
C ILE A 85 4.91 5.00 -10.40
N VAL A 86 5.74 4.24 -11.12
CA VAL A 86 6.20 2.92 -10.70
C VAL A 86 7.64 3.05 -10.23
N PHE A 87 7.95 2.47 -9.07
CA PHE A 87 9.28 2.61 -8.48
C PHE A 87 9.64 1.45 -7.57
N LEU A 88 10.95 1.28 -7.40
CA LEU A 88 11.52 0.40 -6.39
C LEU A 88 11.78 1.20 -5.11
N TYR A 89 11.31 0.68 -3.98
CA TYR A 89 11.72 1.13 -2.65
C TYR A 89 12.75 0.14 -2.13
N GLU A 90 14.01 0.57 -2.08
CA GLU A 90 15.10 -0.16 -1.45
C GLU A 90 15.11 0.15 0.05
N TYR A 91 14.66 -0.80 0.85
CA TYR A 91 14.56 -0.69 2.29
C TYR A 91 15.88 -1.12 2.94
N ASN A 92 16.54 -0.17 3.61
CA ASN A 92 17.81 -0.36 4.28
C ASN A 92 17.82 0.46 5.58
N VAL A 93 17.61 -0.21 6.70
CA VAL A 93 17.58 0.41 8.05
C VAL A 93 18.82 0.11 8.88
N HIS A 94 19.66 -0.81 8.42
CA HIS A 94 20.89 -1.21 9.11
C HIS A 94 22.14 -0.57 8.52
N TYR A 95 21.95 0.37 7.58
CA TYR A 95 23.02 1.07 6.88
C TYR A 95 24.00 0.14 6.13
N ASP A 96 23.50 -1.01 5.70
CA ASP A 96 24.26 -2.01 4.96
C ASP A 96 24.64 -1.49 3.56
N PRO A 97 25.67 -2.04 2.90
CA PRO A 97 25.99 -1.67 1.52
C PRO A 97 24.85 -1.96 0.51
N TYR A 98 23.98 -2.92 0.83
CA TYR A 98 22.87 -3.38 -0.01
C TYR A 98 21.56 -3.35 0.79
N PRO A 99 20.41 -3.12 0.13
CA PRO A 99 19.14 -3.10 0.83
C PRO A 99 18.80 -4.46 1.42
N THR A 100 18.30 -4.46 2.65
CA THR A 100 17.77 -5.66 3.30
C THR A 100 16.58 -6.22 2.53
N LYS A 101 15.80 -5.35 1.89
CA LYS A 101 14.64 -5.74 1.08
C LYS A 101 14.30 -4.70 0.02
N THR A 102 13.86 -5.16 -1.14
CA THR A 102 13.35 -4.28 -2.20
C THR A 102 11.86 -4.53 -2.40
N TYR A 103 11.09 -3.45 -2.55
CA TYR A 103 9.66 -3.51 -2.84
C TYR A 103 9.36 -2.76 -4.14
N LEU A 104 8.50 -3.33 -4.97
CA LEU A 104 7.94 -2.64 -6.13
C LEU A 104 6.62 -2.00 -5.71
N CYS A 105 6.52 -0.70 -5.96
CA CYS A 105 5.38 0.14 -5.62
C CYS A 105 4.86 0.84 -6.88
N ARG A 106 3.58 1.22 -6.81
CA ARG A 106 2.94 2.11 -7.78
C ARG A 106 2.15 3.16 -7.03
N LEU A 107 2.18 4.39 -7.53
CA LEU A 107 1.25 5.45 -7.16
C LEU A 107 0.54 5.92 -8.42
N ARG A 108 -0.78 6.10 -8.39
CA ARG A 108 -1.51 6.68 -9.53
C ARG A 108 -1.08 8.12 -9.80
N ASN A 109 -0.76 8.86 -8.75
CA ASN A 109 -0.18 10.20 -8.81
C ASN A 109 0.68 10.46 -7.55
N ILE A 110 1.53 11.49 -7.60
CA ILE A 110 2.48 11.79 -6.51
C ILE A 110 1.80 12.16 -5.18
N ASN A 111 0.53 12.57 -5.20
CA ASN A 111 -0.23 12.98 -4.01
C ASN A 111 -1.00 11.82 -3.36
N GLN A 112 -1.03 10.64 -4.00
CA GLN A 112 -1.71 9.48 -3.46
C GLN A 112 -1.04 9.06 -2.14
N LYS A 113 -1.85 8.98 -1.07
CA LYS A 113 -1.35 8.83 0.31
C LYS A 113 -0.89 7.41 0.67
N ALA A 114 -1.41 6.39 0.00
CA ALA A 114 -1.02 5.02 0.27
C ALA A 114 -0.87 4.18 -1.00
N ALA A 115 -0.03 3.15 -0.90
CA ALA A 115 0.04 2.07 -1.89
C ALA A 115 0.34 0.73 -1.20
N ILE A 116 -0.15 -0.36 -1.79
CA ILE A 116 0.27 -1.71 -1.45
C ILE A 116 1.41 -2.12 -2.39
N CYS A 117 2.58 -2.32 -1.81
CA CYS A 117 3.78 -2.75 -2.51
C CYS A 117 4.03 -4.24 -2.33
N GLU A 118 4.61 -4.87 -3.33
CA GLU A 118 5.05 -6.25 -3.25
C GLU A 118 6.57 -6.34 -3.18
N SER A 119 7.06 -7.31 -2.40
CA SER A 119 8.51 -7.54 -2.28
C SER A 119 9.04 -8.21 -3.53
N VAL A 120 10.13 -7.69 -4.08
CA VAL A 120 10.86 -8.30 -5.19
C VAL A 120 11.78 -9.37 -4.62
N ASP A 121 11.75 -10.58 -5.19
CA ASP A 121 12.66 -11.65 -4.82
C ASP A 121 14.09 -11.31 -5.28
N MET A 122 15.07 -11.42 -4.38
CA MET A 122 16.48 -11.17 -4.70
C MET A 122 17.01 -12.14 -5.78
N TYR A 123 16.44 -13.35 -5.89
CA TYR A 123 16.81 -14.33 -6.93
C TYR A 123 16.36 -13.92 -8.34
N TYR A 124 15.61 -12.81 -8.45
CA TYR A 124 15.23 -12.21 -9.71
C TYR A 124 16.19 -11.12 -10.20
N LEU A 125 17.28 -10.87 -9.47
CA LEU A 125 18.30 -9.94 -9.91
C LEU A 125 18.79 -10.28 -11.33
N ASP A 126 19.01 -9.23 -12.12
CA ASP A 126 19.39 -9.23 -13.54
C ASP A 126 18.35 -9.82 -14.51
N LYS A 127 17.15 -10.19 -14.03
CA LYS A 127 16.05 -10.68 -14.87
C LYS A 127 15.09 -9.57 -15.25
N ARG A 128 14.44 -9.74 -16.40
CA ARG A 128 13.24 -8.97 -16.75
C ARG A 128 12.04 -9.56 -16.01
N LEU A 129 11.34 -8.69 -15.30
CA LEU A 129 10.18 -9.01 -14.48
C LEU A 129 8.93 -8.41 -15.06
N SER A 130 7.82 -9.11 -14.85
CA SER A 130 6.47 -8.63 -15.10
C SER A 130 5.71 -8.55 -13.79
N PHE A 131 4.71 -7.67 -13.72
CA PHE A 131 3.85 -7.53 -12.56
C PHE A 131 2.41 -7.18 -12.95
N SER A 132 1.49 -7.45 -12.04
CA SER A 132 0.11 -6.97 -12.09
C SER A 132 -0.01 -5.68 -11.28
N SER A 133 -0.81 -4.73 -11.75
CA SER A 133 -1.07 -3.50 -11.03
C SER A 133 -2.56 -3.19 -10.96
N TYR A 134 -2.98 -2.59 -9.86
CA TYR A 134 -4.39 -2.29 -9.60
C TYR A 134 -4.48 -0.87 -9.05
N ASP A 135 -5.41 -0.08 -9.56
CA ASP A 135 -5.77 1.21 -8.96
C ASP A 135 -7.22 1.08 -8.45
N VAL A 136 -7.40 1.20 -7.13
CA VAL A 136 -8.73 1.17 -6.49
C VAL A 136 -9.17 2.60 -6.21
N ILE A 137 -10.25 2.99 -6.86
CA ILE A 137 -10.68 4.39 -6.96
C ILE A 137 -12.15 4.52 -6.56
N SER A 138 -12.54 5.73 -6.14
CA SER A 138 -13.94 6.01 -5.85
C SER A 138 -14.78 5.93 -7.12
N GLU A 139 -16.03 5.48 -7.03
CA GLU A 139 -16.98 5.58 -8.16
C GLU A 139 -17.11 7.01 -8.69
N LYS A 140 -16.96 8.02 -7.82
CA LYS A 140 -17.07 9.44 -8.18
C LYS A 140 -15.88 9.95 -9.02
N ASN A 141 -14.79 9.21 -9.09
CA ASN A 141 -13.52 9.69 -9.63
C ASN A 141 -13.21 9.00 -10.97
N ASP A 142 -13.91 9.39 -12.02
CA ASP A 142 -13.93 8.64 -13.30
C ASP A 142 -12.86 9.07 -14.31
N GLN A 143 -11.71 9.60 -13.88
CA GLN A 143 -10.66 9.99 -14.83
C GLN A 143 -9.90 8.75 -15.33
N PRO A 144 -10.06 8.35 -16.62
CA PRO A 144 -9.31 7.23 -17.16
C PRO A 144 -7.81 7.58 -17.27
N LEU A 145 -6.95 6.61 -17.03
CA LEU A 145 -5.52 6.72 -17.36
C LEU A 145 -5.38 6.71 -18.89
N LYS A 146 -5.01 7.85 -19.47
CA LYS A 146 -5.14 8.11 -20.92
C LYS A 146 -4.20 7.28 -21.81
N HIS A 147 -3.06 6.78 -21.31
CA HIS A 147 -2.05 6.14 -22.16
C HIS A 147 -1.64 4.72 -21.73
N LEU A 148 -2.19 4.20 -20.63
CA LEU A 148 -1.82 2.90 -20.09
C LEU A 148 -2.41 1.72 -20.89
N LYS A 149 -1.81 1.30 -22.01
CA LYS A 149 -2.30 0.18 -22.88
C LYS A 149 -2.12 -1.23 -22.28
N ASN A 150 -2.12 -1.35 -20.95
CA ASN A 150 -1.60 -2.51 -20.25
C ASN A 150 -2.68 -3.59 -19.97
N PRO A 151 -2.50 -4.85 -20.41
CA PRO A 151 -3.41 -5.93 -20.07
C PRO A 151 -3.29 -6.41 -18.62
N ASN A 152 -2.19 -6.11 -17.94
CA ASN A 152 -1.92 -6.50 -16.55
C ASN A 152 -2.27 -5.41 -15.54
N HIS A 153 -2.97 -4.36 -15.99
CA HIS A 153 -3.49 -3.31 -15.13
C HIS A 153 -5.01 -3.36 -15.06
N LYS A 154 -5.56 -3.24 -13.85
CA LYS A 154 -7.00 -3.12 -13.64
C LYS A 154 -7.31 -1.85 -12.85
N ILE A 155 -8.37 -1.15 -13.27
CA ILE A 155 -8.97 -0.08 -12.47
C ILE A 155 -10.21 -0.69 -11.82
N ILE A 156 -10.25 -0.63 -10.49
CA ILE A 156 -11.35 -1.18 -9.70
C ILE A 156 -12.09 0.00 -9.08
N LYS A 157 -13.35 0.14 -9.50
CA LYS A 157 -14.26 1.10 -8.87
C LYS A 157 -14.88 0.41 -7.67
N SER A 158 -14.74 1.04 -6.51
CA SER A 158 -15.27 0.48 -5.26
C SER A 158 -16.25 1.44 -4.62
N ASN A 159 -17.35 0.88 -4.15
CA ASN A 159 -18.17 1.53 -3.13
C ASN A 159 -17.47 1.42 -1.80
N TYR A 160 -17.35 2.55 -1.12
CA TYR A 160 -16.67 2.65 0.15
C TYR A 160 -17.70 2.60 1.27
N LYS A 161 -17.46 1.72 2.23
CA LYS A 161 -18.32 1.60 3.41
C LYS A 161 -18.01 2.71 4.38
N ASN A 162 -19.04 3.17 5.11
CA ASN A 162 -18.86 4.13 6.19
C ASN A 162 -18.38 3.39 7.45
N LEU A 163 -17.05 3.27 7.59
CA LEU A 163 -16.44 2.60 8.71
C LEU A 163 -16.11 3.55 9.86
N PHE A 164 -16.28 3.05 11.08
CA PHE A 164 -15.93 3.74 12.32
C PHE A 164 -15.01 2.87 13.16
N ILE A 165 -13.96 3.47 13.70
CA ILE A 165 -13.01 2.82 14.59
C ILE A 165 -13.30 3.19 16.05
N LYS A 166 -13.10 2.23 16.97
CA LYS A 166 -13.14 2.46 18.42
C LYS A 166 -11.99 1.73 19.09
N GLU A 167 -11.21 2.45 19.90
CA GLU A 167 -10.31 1.82 20.85
C GLU A 167 -11.12 1.28 22.03
N HIS A 168 -11.06 -0.03 22.25
CA HIS A 168 -11.77 -0.72 23.33
C HIS A 168 -10.81 -1.02 24.49
N SER A 169 -11.01 -2.15 25.15
CA SER A 169 -10.21 -2.65 26.26
C SER A 169 -8.73 -2.76 25.93
N CYS A 170 -7.91 -2.34 26.90
CA CYS A 170 -6.47 -2.49 26.85
C CYS A 170 -6.03 -3.41 27.98
N HIS A 171 -5.31 -4.47 27.64
CA HIS A 171 -4.78 -5.43 28.58
C HIS A 171 -3.27 -5.27 28.70
N HIS A 172 -2.76 -5.34 29.93
CA HIS A 172 -1.32 -5.42 30.15
C HIS A 172 -0.87 -6.86 29.87
N MET A 173 -0.13 -7.06 28.79
CA MET A 173 0.46 -8.35 28.47
C MET A 173 1.89 -8.38 29.00
N LYS A 174 2.18 -9.38 29.84
CA LYS A 174 3.53 -9.64 30.35
C LYS A 174 3.93 -11.08 30.05
N THR A 175 5.00 -11.22 29.30
CA THR A 175 5.72 -12.48 29.09
C THR A 175 7.12 -12.36 29.70
N LYS A 176 7.94 -13.41 29.62
CA LYS A 176 9.32 -13.39 30.12
C LYS A 176 10.19 -12.29 29.48
N TYR A 177 9.87 -11.90 28.25
CA TYR A 177 10.70 -10.98 27.44
C TYR A 177 9.98 -9.69 27.03
N ILE A 178 8.65 -9.63 27.16
CA ILE A 178 7.84 -8.52 26.64
C ILE A 178 6.85 -8.10 27.71
N SER A 179 6.86 -6.82 28.08
CA SER A 179 5.85 -6.18 28.94
C SER A 179 5.27 -4.99 28.18
N GLY A 180 3.96 -4.97 27.96
CA GLY A 180 3.34 -3.88 27.20
C GLY A 180 1.83 -3.84 27.30
N ARG A 181 1.26 -2.67 27.03
CA ARG A 181 -0.19 -2.46 26.98
C ARG A 181 -0.69 -2.77 25.57
N ASN A 182 -1.54 -3.78 25.44
CA ASN A 182 -2.15 -4.15 24.18
C ASN A 182 -3.64 -3.76 24.18
N CYS A 183 -4.00 -2.78 23.35
CA CYS A 183 -5.40 -2.36 23.15
C CYS A 183 -6.04 -3.09 21.97
N MET A 184 -7.30 -3.47 22.16
CA MET A 184 -8.21 -3.96 21.12
C MET A 184 -8.83 -2.77 20.38
N TYR A 185 -9.01 -2.92 19.07
CA TYR A 185 -9.65 -1.91 18.22
C TYR A 185 -10.81 -2.56 17.47
N ALA A 186 -12.00 -1.99 17.60
CA ALA A 186 -13.17 -2.41 16.86
C ALA A 186 -13.34 -1.55 15.60
N ILE A 187 -13.71 -2.18 14.49
CA ILE A 187 -14.18 -1.51 13.28
C ILE A 187 -15.66 -1.86 13.10
N CYS A 188 -16.52 -0.86 12.88
CA CYS A 188 -17.96 -1.04 12.72
C CYS A 188 -18.43 -0.31 11.47
N GLU A 189 -19.49 -0.83 10.85
CA GLU A 189 -20.25 -0.12 9.82
C GLU A 189 -21.32 0.72 10.51
N LYS A 190 -21.64 1.89 9.98
CA LYS A 190 -22.76 2.70 10.48
C LYS A 190 -23.93 2.61 9.52
N GLU A 191 -25.06 2.11 10.01
CA GLU A 191 -26.34 2.11 9.31
C GLU A 191 -27.31 2.98 10.12
N ASN A 192 -27.85 4.03 9.50
CA ASN A 192 -28.63 5.07 10.19
C ASN A 192 -27.85 5.70 11.36
N GLU A 193 -28.41 5.65 12.58
CA GLU A 193 -27.77 6.16 13.80
C GLU A 193 -26.98 5.08 14.57
N ASP A 194 -27.15 3.80 14.20
CA ASP A 194 -26.60 2.67 14.93
C ASP A 194 -25.28 2.16 14.34
N TYR A 195 -24.38 1.72 15.23
CA TYR A 195 -23.14 1.04 14.85
C TYR A 195 -23.41 -0.46 14.75
N VAL A 196 -23.38 -0.99 13.53
CA VAL A 196 -23.65 -2.38 13.20
C VAL A 196 -22.37 -3.09 12.73
N LEU A 197 -22.40 -4.43 12.69
CA LEU A 197 -21.33 -5.27 12.13
C LEU A 197 -19.93 -5.01 12.73
N CYS A 198 -19.88 -4.71 14.03
CA CYS A 198 -18.63 -4.47 14.74
C CYS A 198 -17.76 -5.73 14.80
N SER A 199 -16.50 -5.61 14.39
CA SER A 199 -15.50 -6.68 14.45
C SER A 199 -14.18 -6.17 15.00
N ASP A 200 -13.35 -7.06 15.55
CA ASP A 200 -11.97 -6.70 15.90
C ASP A 200 -11.19 -6.47 14.60
N ALA A 201 -10.67 -5.25 14.46
CA ALA A 201 -10.00 -4.79 13.26
C ALA A 201 -8.67 -5.51 12.95
N ASN A 202 -8.06 -6.21 13.93
CA ASN A 202 -6.90 -7.08 13.67
C ASN A 202 -7.30 -8.48 13.20
N TYR A 203 -8.57 -8.88 13.38
CA TYR A 203 -9.09 -10.18 12.91
C TYR A 203 -9.83 -10.07 11.58
N SER A 204 -10.60 -8.99 11.36
CA SER A 204 -11.30 -8.74 10.09
C SER A 204 -10.42 -8.09 9.01
N GLY A 205 -9.16 -7.82 9.33
CA GLY A 205 -8.19 -7.23 8.43
C GLY A 205 -6.85 -6.98 9.10
N LYS A 206 -6.25 -5.82 8.83
CA LYS A 206 -4.99 -5.38 9.41
C LYS A 206 -5.04 -3.91 9.78
N LEU A 207 -4.79 -3.61 11.06
CA LEU A 207 -4.45 -2.26 11.50
C LEU A 207 -2.94 -2.04 11.42
N ILE A 208 -2.56 -0.99 10.69
CA ILE A 208 -1.20 -0.51 10.57
C ILE A 208 -1.14 0.84 11.29
N PHE A 209 -0.42 0.86 12.41
CA PHE A 209 -0.27 2.05 13.24
C PHE A 209 0.69 3.02 12.56
N LEU A 210 0.22 4.23 12.27
CA LEU A 210 1.06 5.33 11.83
C LEU A 210 1.61 6.02 13.08
N TYR A 211 2.79 5.59 13.51
CA TYR A 211 3.42 6.00 14.75
C TYR A 211 4.38 7.16 14.50
N SER A 212 4.26 8.21 15.32
CA SER A 212 5.27 9.27 15.48
C SER A 212 5.38 9.56 16.97
N VAL A 213 6.60 9.78 17.47
CA VAL A 213 6.92 10.07 18.87
C VAL A 213 6.17 11.32 19.38
N ASP A 214 5.82 12.24 18.48
CA ASP A 214 5.16 13.50 18.82
C ASP A 214 3.62 13.38 19.02
N ASN A 215 3.00 12.30 18.56
CA ASN A 215 1.54 12.14 18.52
C ASN A 215 0.96 11.42 19.76
N GLY A 216 1.33 11.86 20.97
CA GLY A 216 0.92 11.20 22.22
C GLY A 216 -0.61 11.11 22.46
N ILE A 217 -1.39 12.03 21.87
CA ILE A 217 -2.85 12.13 22.06
C ILE A 217 -3.64 11.46 20.92
N TYR A 218 -3.14 11.54 19.69
CA TYR A 218 -3.84 11.07 18.49
C TYR A 218 -3.19 9.79 17.96
N LYS A 219 -3.97 8.72 17.88
CA LYS A 219 -3.52 7.48 17.24
C LYS A 219 -4.07 7.45 15.82
N LYS A 220 -3.17 7.36 14.85
CA LYS A 220 -3.50 7.27 13.42
C LYS A 220 -3.26 5.85 12.94
N PHE A 221 -4.15 5.35 12.11
CA PHE A 221 -4.11 3.99 11.60
C PHE A 221 -4.49 3.96 10.13
N ILE A 222 -3.92 3.00 9.41
CA ILE A 222 -4.47 2.54 8.15
C ILE A 222 -5.05 1.14 8.40
N TYR A 223 -6.34 1.00 8.18
CA TYR A 223 -7.04 -0.27 8.19
C TYR A 223 -7.11 -0.82 6.77
N LEU A 224 -6.60 -2.04 6.59
CA LEU A 224 -6.72 -2.82 5.38
C LEU A 224 -7.62 -4.04 5.66
N PRO A 225 -8.82 -4.13 5.08
CA PRO A 225 -9.67 -5.31 5.17
C PRO A 225 -8.94 -6.59 4.72
N GLU A 226 -9.36 -7.75 5.21
CA GLU A 226 -8.71 -9.03 4.90
C GLU A 226 -8.58 -9.28 3.38
N ARG A 227 -9.57 -8.85 2.58
CA ARG A 227 -9.54 -8.94 1.12
C ARG A 227 -8.28 -8.28 0.50
N CYS A 228 -7.79 -7.18 1.07
CA CYS A 228 -6.54 -6.51 0.63
C CYS A 228 -5.28 -7.38 0.80
N LEU A 229 -5.31 -8.28 1.79
CA LEU A 229 -4.16 -9.08 2.22
C LEU A 229 -4.02 -10.36 1.41
N THR A 230 -5.06 -10.74 0.67
CA THR A 230 -5.07 -11.93 -0.18
C THR A 230 -4.12 -11.77 -1.38
N ARG A 231 -3.67 -12.90 -1.93
CA ARG A 231 -2.91 -12.95 -3.19
C ARG A 231 -3.82 -12.97 -4.42
N ASP A 232 -5.13 -12.86 -4.25
CA ASP A 232 -6.07 -13.02 -5.35
C ASP A 232 -5.92 -11.89 -6.39
N SER A 233 -6.16 -12.24 -7.64
CA SER A 233 -6.00 -11.40 -8.83
C SER A 233 -7.20 -10.47 -9.09
N ASN A 234 -8.27 -10.61 -8.30
CA ASN A 234 -9.42 -9.71 -8.27
C ASN A 234 -9.41 -8.93 -6.95
N LEU A 235 -8.49 -7.96 -6.88
CA LEU A 235 -8.19 -7.23 -5.65
C LEU A 235 -9.26 -6.18 -5.32
N GLU A 236 -10.33 -6.59 -4.64
CA GLU A 236 -11.26 -5.68 -3.96
C GLU A 236 -10.62 -5.12 -2.68
N CYS A 237 -9.70 -4.18 -2.83
CA CYS A 237 -9.00 -3.59 -1.69
C CYS A 237 -9.38 -2.13 -1.45
N VAL A 238 -10.16 -1.87 -0.41
CA VAL A 238 -10.41 -0.51 0.09
C VAL A 238 -9.56 -0.24 1.32
N SER A 239 -8.72 0.78 1.26
CA SER A 239 -7.97 1.25 2.43
C SER A 239 -8.73 2.32 3.18
N TYR A 240 -8.72 2.24 4.51
CA TYR A 240 -9.38 3.19 5.41
C TYR A 240 -8.36 3.85 6.33
N PHE A 241 -8.37 5.17 6.37
CA PHE A 241 -7.54 5.98 7.23
C PHE A 241 -8.36 6.40 8.44
N CYS A 242 -7.92 5.98 9.63
CA CYS A 242 -8.67 6.17 10.85
C CYS A 242 -7.84 6.94 11.87
N GLU A 243 -8.50 7.75 12.70
CA GLU A 243 -7.86 8.48 13.79
C GLU A 243 -8.70 8.34 15.07
N THR A 244 -8.05 8.14 16.21
CA THR A 244 -8.70 8.08 17.52
C THR A 244 -7.96 8.95 18.52
N TYR A 245 -8.70 9.73 19.31
CA TYR A 245 -8.14 10.55 20.40
C TYR A 245 -8.76 10.25 21.77
N ALA A 246 -9.75 9.36 21.82
CA ALA A 246 -10.36 8.93 23.08
C ALA A 246 -10.65 7.43 23.06
N LYS A 247 -10.48 6.80 24.22
CA LYS A 247 -10.90 5.43 24.44
C LYS A 247 -12.43 5.35 24.48
N ASP A 248 -12.96 4.21 24.06
CA ASP A 248 -14.38 3.84 24.13
C ASP A 248 -15.33 4.77 23.34
N LYS A 249 -14.80 5.59 22.42
CA LYS A 249 -15.57 6.40 21.49
C LYS A 249 -15.35 5.95 20.04
N PHE A 250 -16.38 6.10 19.21
CA PHE A 250 -16.32 5.83 17.77
C PHE A 250 -15.85 7.06 17.00
N PHE A 251 -14.96 6.83 16.03
CA PHE A 251 -14.43 7.85 15.13
C PHE A 251 -14.59 7.40 13.68
N PRO A 252 -15.05 8.28 12.77
CA PRO A 252 -15.16 7.93 11.36
C PRO A 252 -13.79 7.68 10.75
N CYS A 253 -13.72 6.71 9.83
CA CYS A 253 -12.56 6.49 8.99
C CYS A 253 -12.79 7.11 7.61
N GLU A 254 -11.76 7.74 7.06
CA GLU A 254 -11.76 8.26 5.70
C GLU A 254 -11.30 7.19 4.73
N HIS A 255 -12.06 6.96 3.66
CA HIS A 255 -11.58 6.15 2.55
C HIS A 255 -10.48 6.90 1.78
N LYS A 256 -9.46 6.19 1.33
CA LYS A 256 -8.45 6.75 0.42
C LYS A 256 -8.22 5.79 -0.74
N GLU A 257 -8.09 6.38 -1.93
CA GLU A 257 -7.68 5.66 -3.13
C GLU A 257 -6.30 5.04 -2.92
N ILE A 258 -6.13 3.83 -3.43
CA ILE A 258 -4.91 3.07 -3.25
C ILE A 258 -4.55 2.35 -4.54
N SER A 259 -3.25 2.29 -4.81
CA SER A 259 -2.67 1.49 -5.87
C SER A 259 -2.03 0.26 -5.25
N ALA A 260 -2.05 -0.85 -5.96
CA ALA A 260 -1.43 -2.09 -5.54
C ALA A 260 -0.58 -2.70 -6.65
N ILE A 261 0.53 -3.31 -6.25
CA ILE A 261 1.35 -4.21 -7.06
C ILE A 261 1.17 -5.64 -6.56
N LYS A 262 1.01 -6.59 -7.49
CA LYS A 262 0.96 -8.03 -7.22
C LYS A 262 1.67 -8.82 -8.33
N ASP A 263 1.86 -10.12 -8.10
CA ASP A 263 2.31 -11.12 -9.06
C ASP A 263 3.63 -10.79 -9.76
N ILE A 264 4.63 -10.31 -9.02
CA ILE A 264 5.97 -10.07 -9.57
C ILE A 264 6.64 -11.40 -9.94
N MET A 265 6.93 -11.60 -11.23
CA MET A 265 7.54 -12.83 -11.74
C MET A 265 8.39 -12.62 -13.00
N PRO A 266 9.35 -13.53 -13.31
CA PRO A 266 10.13 -13.48 -14.54
C PRO A 266 9.25 -13.43 -15.80
N TYR A 267 9.54 -12.48 -16.69
CA TYR A 267 8.73 -12.19 -17.88
C TYR A 267 8.54 -13.42 -18.79
N SER A 268 9.55 -14.30 -18.89
CA SER A 268 9.47 -15.52 -19.70
C SER A 268 8.40 -16.52 -19.22
N LYS A 269 7.99 -16.47 -17.95
CA LYS A 269 6.94 -17.37 -17.42
C LYS A 269 5.51 -16.92 -17.72
N ARG A 270 5.29 -15.67 -18.14
CA ARG A 270 3.95 -15.10 -18.41
C ARG A 270 3.60 -15.09 -19.90
N SER A 271 4.47 -15.63 -20.76
CA SER A 271 4.22 -15.77 -22.20
C SER A 271 3.19 -16.87 -22.43
N GLU A 272 1.91 -16.52 -22.26
CA GLU A 272 0.68 -17.15 -22.82
C GLU A 272 -0.54 -16.77 -21.95
N VAL A 273 -0.80 -15.47 -21.75
CA VAL A 273 -2.16 -15.04 -21.40
C VAL A 273 -2.50 -13.86 -22.29
N MET A 274 -3.53 -14.06 -23.11
CA MET A 274 -4.01 -13.13 -24.12
C MET A 274 -4.18 -11.71 -23.56
N PRO A 275 -4.02 -10.66 -24.39
CA PRO A 275 -4.25 -9.29 -23.98
C PRO A 275 -5.73 -9.10 -23.61
N ILE A 276 -6.03 -9.14 -22.32
CA ILE A 276 -7.31 -8.69 -21.80
C ILE A 276 -7.24 -7.15 -21.86
N LYS A 277 -8.09 -6.53 -22.69
CA LYS A 277 -8.27 -5.06 -22.70
C LYS A 277 -8.43 -4.56 -21.26
N GLN A 278 -7.94 -3.35 -20.96
CA GLN A 278 -8.18 -2.69 -19.66
C GLN A 278 -9.60 -3.01 -19.17
N GLN A 279 -9.71 -3.83 -18.13
CA GLN A 279 -10.99 -4.16 -17.53
C GLN A 279 -11.23 -3.18 -16.39
N ILE A 280 -12.19 -2.30 -16.59
CA ILE A 280 -12.84 -1.61 -15.47
C ILE A 280 -13.74 -2.66 -14.84
N VAL A 281 -13.38 -3.09 -13.63
CA VAL A 281 -14.20 -4.04 -12.86
C VAL A 281 -15.05 -3.22 -11.91
N HIS A 282 -16.37 -3.37 -12.04
CA HIS A 282 -17.34 -2.84 -11.10
C HIS A 282 -17.65 -3.91 -10.06
N HIS A 283 -17.49 -3.59 -8.78
CA HIS A 283 -17.96 -4.43 -7.70
C HIS A 283 -19.22 -3.80 -7.10
N GLU A 284 -20.37 -4.30 -7.54
CA GLU A 284 -21.64 -4.07 -6.85
C GLU A 284 -21.71 -5.06 -5.68
N ASP A 285 -21.83 -4.55 -4.46
CA ASP A 285 -22.28 -5.36 -3.33
C ASP A 285 -23.72 -5.78 -3.65
N ASN A 286 -23.91 -6.98 -4.21
CA ASN A 286 -25.22 -7.59 -4.36
C ASN A 286 -25.76 -7.97 -2.97
N LEU A 287 -26.24 -6.97 -2.24
CA LEU A 287 -27.29 -7.13 -1.24
C LEU A 287 -28.63 -7.01 -1.96
N SER A 288 -28.92 -7.94 -2.86
CA SER A 288 -30.31 -8.26 -3.19
C SER A 288 -30.74 -9.42 -2.30
N ALA A 289 -31.30 -9.05 -1.15
CA ALA A 289 -32.23 -9.92 -0.46
C ALA A 289 -33.41 -10.22 -1.41
N SER A 290 -33.70 -11.51 -1.62
CA SER A 290 -34.96 -12.06 -2.13
C SER A 290 -34.88 -13.58 -1.88
N ALA A 291 -35.75 -14.26 -1.15
CA ALA A 291 -36.94 -13.92 -0.39
C ALA A 291 -37.12 -15.01 0.69
#